data_AF-A0A6I2R4D9-F1
#
_entry.id   AF-A0A6I2R4D9-F1
#
_cell.length_a   1.000
_cell.length_b   1.000
_cell.length_c   1.000
_cell.angle_alpha   90.00
_cell.angle_beta   90.00
_cell.angle_gamma   90.00
#
_symmetry.space_group_name_H-M   'P 1'
#
loop_
_entity.id
_entity.type
_entity.pdbx_description
1 polymer ?
#
loop_
_entity_poly.entity_id
_entity_poly.type
_entity_poly.pdbx_seq_one_letter_code
_entity_poly.pdbx_strand_id
1 'polypeptide(L)'
;MKLYFSTIRVALPNTEVLTYWESGHPDEYDVQELFARSARYHTVAELLTETAEVAVSHYIYETESPGPDAVAEQSHFDLLDAYNELARRHRRVRFEHREDVCKVRTFSIHLEL
;
A
#
# COMPACT_ATOMS: atom_id res chain seq x y z
N MET A 1 4.54 12.30 15.77
CA MET A 1 4.05 10.91 15.61
C MET A 1 4.69 10.33 14.34
N LYS A 2 5.03 9.04 14.32
CA LYS A 2 5.52 8.35 13.12
C LYS A 2 4.62 7.18 12.78
N LEU A 3 4.19 7.10 11.52
CA LEU A 3 3.46 5.96 10.97
C LEU A 3 4.30 5.31 9.88
N TYR A 4 4.42 3.99 9.95
CA TYR A 4 5.09 3.17 8.95
C TYR A 4 4.03 2.43 8.14
N PHE A 5 4.08 2.54 6.82
CA PHE A 5 3.15 1.87 5.93
C PHE A 5 3.80 1.59 4.58
N SER A 6 3.16 0.73 3.79
CA SER A 6 3.66 0.30 2.49
C SER A 6 2.55 0.21 1.46
N THR A 7 2.86 0.54 0.22
CA THR A 7 2.02 0.17 -0.93
C THR A 7 2.51 -1.15 -1.50
N ILE A 8 1.61 -2.08 -1.75
CA ILE A 8 1.84 -3.29 -2.53
C ILE A 8 1.05 -3.14 -3.82
N ARG A 9 1.75 -3.07 -4.96
CA ARG A 9 1.16 -2.87 -6.28
C ARG A 9 1.38 -4.12 -7.11
N VAL A 10 0.28 -4.73 -7.56
CA VAL A 10 0.31 -5.96 -8.34
C VAL A 10 -0.06 -5.64 -9.78
N ALA A 11 0.88 -5.85 -10.70
CA ALA A 11 0.65 -5.72 -12.13
C ALA A 11 0.18 -7.06 -12.69
N LEU A 12 -1.14 -7.25 -12.76
CA LEU A 12 -1.74 -8.45 -13.35
C LEU A 12 -1.90 -8.30 -14.87
N PRO A 13 -1.74 -9.38 -15.65
CA PRO A 13 -2.01 -9.35 -17.08
C PRO A 13 -3.46 -8.91 -17.37
N ASN A 14 -3.63 -7.95 -18.28
CA ASN A 14 -4.93 -7.45 -18.76
C ASN A 14 -5.87 -6.84 -17.70
N THR A 15 -5.35 -6.49 -16.51
CA THR A 15 -6.13 -5.82 -15.45
C THR A 15 -5.46 -4.51 -15.05
N GLU A 16 -6.23 -3.59 -14.46
CA GLU A 16 -5.64 -2.43 -13.78
C GLU A 16 -4.70 -2.87 -12.65
N VAL A 17 -3.68 -2.06 -12.35
CA VAL A 17 -2.74 -2.36 -11.25
C VAL A 17 -3.50 -2.31 -9.93
N LEU A 18 -3.64 -3.47 -9.28
CA LEU A 18 -4.23 -3.56 -7.96
C LEU A 18 -3.27 -2.93 -6.95
N THR A 19 -3.78 -2.06 -6.09
CA THR A 19 -2.98 -1.37 -5.08
C THR A 19 -3.54 -1.69 -3.70
N TYR A 20 -2.66 -2.09 -2.80
CA TYR A 20 -2.95 -2.51 -1.44
C TYR A 20 -2.09 -1.71 -0.47
N TRP A 21 -2.63 -1.45 0.73
CA TRP A 21 -1.93 -0.74 1.80
C TRP A 21 -1.61 -1.68 2.94
N GLU A 22 -0.35 -1.77 3.34
CA GLU A 22 0.07 -2.55 4.50
C GLU A 22 0.66 -1.67 5.58
N SER A 23 0.46 -2.07 6.83
CA SER A 23 1.09 -1.42 7.96
C SER A 23 2.53 -1.91 8.07
N GLY A 24 3.42 -1.03 8.52
CA GLY A 24 4.84 -1.33 8.59
C GLY A 24 5.49 -1.48 7.22
N HIS A 25 6.65 -2.11 7.24
CA HIS A 25 7.54 -2.34 6.09
C HIS A 25 7.74 -3.85 5.92
N PRO A 26 6.75 -4.56 5.36
CA PRO A 26 6.86 -6.00 5.18
C PRO A 26 8.01 -6.32 4.24
N ASP A 27 8.80 -7.32 4.59
CA ASP A 27 9.84 -7.81 3.70
C ASP A 27 9.26 -8.76 2.63
N GLU A 28 10.12 -9.35 1.80
CA GLU A 28 9.69 -10.27 0.76
C GLU A 28 8.93 -11.49 1.30
N TYR A 29 9.37 -12.04 2.44
CA TYR A 29 8.74 -13.21 3.06
C TYR A 29 7.37 -12.84 3.62
N ASP A 30 7.27 -11.71 4.32
CA ASP A 30 5.99 -11.19 4.83
C ASP A 30 4.99 -11.01 3.67
N VAL A 31 5.44 -10.43 2.56
CA VAL A 31 4.58 -10.22 1.38
C VAL A 31 4.14 -11.55 0.77
N GLN A 32 5.03 -12.53 0.62
CA GLN A 32 4.65 -13.87 0.16
C GLN A 32 3.61 -14.52 1.08
N GLU A 33 3.77 -14.41 2.40
CA GLU A 33 2.80 -14.94 3.36
C GLU A 33 1.44 -14.24 3.26
N LEU A 34 1.41 -12.91 3.04
CA LEU A 34 0.19 -12.16 2.81
C LEU A 34 -0.58 -12.69 1.60
N PHE A 35 0.09 -12.90 0.46
CA PHE A 35 -0.54 -13.46 -0.74
C PHE A 35 -1.04 -14.89 -0.54
N ALA A 36 -0.28 -15.71 0.20
CA ALA A 36 -0.63 -17.11 0.42
C ALA A 36 -1.78 -17.31 1.41
N ARG A 37 -1.96 -16.42 2.39
CA ARG A 37 -2.82 -16.68 3.56
C ARG A 37 -3.91 -15.66 3.82
N SER A 38 -3.74 -14.42 3.36
CA SER A 38 -4.69 -13.34 3.66
C SER A 38 -5.84 -13.32 2.66
N ALA A 39 -7.07 -13.29 3.19
CA ALA A 39 -8.28 -13.14 2.38
C ALA A 39 -8.26 -11.88 1.50
N ARG A 40 -7.55 -10.83 1.93
CA ARG A 40 -7.46 -9.55 1.21
C ARG A 40 -6.81 -9.66 -0.16
N TYR A 41 -5.95 -10.67 -0.34
CA TYR A 41 -5.20 -10.89 -1.58
C TYR A 41 -5.78 -12.01 -2.44
N HIS A 42 -6.94 -12.59 -2.06
CA HIS A 42 -7.57 -13.67 -2.84
C HIS A 42 -7.86 -13.28 -4.29
N THR A 43 -8.29 -12.04 -4.55
CA THR A 43 -8.52 -11.56 -5.92
C THR A 43 -7.24 -11.62 -6.75
N VAL A 44 -6.07 -11.40 -6.16
CA VAL A 44 -4.79 -11.56 -6.88
C VAL A 44 -4.58 -13.03 -7.20
N ALA A 45 -4.78 -13.92 -6.23
CA ALA A 45 -4.62 -15.37 -6.45
C ALA A 45 -5.60 -15.91 -7.52
N GLU A 46 -6.84 -15.40 -7.57
CA GLU A 46 -7.84 -15.80 -8.58
C GLU A 46 -7.50 -15.30 -10.00
N LEU A 47 -6.92 -14.10 -10.10
CA LEU A 47 -6.60 -13.47 -11.39
C LEU A 47 -5.19 -13.81 -11.89
N LEU A 48 -4.33 -14.35 -11.04
CA LEU A 48 -2.97 -14.71 -11.40
C LEU A 48 -2.99 -15.95 -12.31
N THR A 49 -2.49 -15.78 -13.54
CA THR A 49 -2.49 -16.84 -14.55
C THR A 49 -1.16 -17.59 -14.64
N GLU A 50 -0.04 -16.89 -14.49
CA GLU A 50 1.30 -17.49 -14.49
C GLU A 50 2.17 -16.81 -13.43
N THR A 51 2.53 -15.55 -13.66
CA THR A 51 3.38 -14.76 -12.76
C THR A 51 2.83 -13.34 -12.68
N ALA A 52 3.13 -12.66 -11.58
CA ALA A 52 2.88 -11.23 -11.45
C ALA A 52 4.08 -10.56 -10.82
N GLU A 53 4.43 -9.40 -11.37
CA GLU A 53 5.36 -8.51 -10.69
C GLU A 53 4.62 -7.73 -9.62
N VAL A 54 5.13 -7.82 -8.40
CA VAL A 54 4.64 -7.07 -7.25
C VAL A 54 5.68 -6.04 -6.85
N ALA A 55 5.32 -4.77 -6.96
CA ALA A 55 6.14 -3.66 -6.49
C ALA A 55 5.71 -3.24 -5.09
N VAL A 56 6.64 -3.29 -4.15
CA VAL A 56 6.44 -2.89 -2.76
C VAL A 56 7.19 -1.58 -2.52
N SER A 57 6.50 -0.54 -2.07
CA SER A 57 7.14 0.72 -1.65
C SER A 57 6.84 1.01 -0.19
N HIS A 58 7.89 1.30 0.58
CA HIS A 58 7.81 1.63 2.00
C HIS A 58 7.80 3.14 2.20
N TYR A 59 6.98 3.59 3.15
CA TYR A 59 6.80 4.99 3.48
C TYR A 59 6.85 5.21 5.00
N ILE A 60 7.31 6.39 5.39
CA ILE A 60 7.21 6.91 6.74
C ILE A 60 6.48 8.23 6.66
N TYR A 61 5.38 8.33 7.39
CA TYR A 61 4.72 9.61 7.63
C TYR A 61 5.18 10.15 8.99
N GLU A 62 5.69 11.38 9.01
CA GLU A 62 6.15 12.04 10.22
C GLU A 62 5.44 13.39 10.39
N THR A 63 4.75 13.56 11.53
CA THR A 63 4.15 14.84 11.89
C THR A 63 4.63 15.32 13.26
N GLU A 64 5.07 16.57 13.33
CA GLU A 64 5.54 17.24 14.56
C GLU A 64 4.37 17.68 15.47
N SER A 65 3.17 17.84 14.89
CA SER A 65 1.95 18.24 15.61
C SER A 65 0.80 17.32 15.22
N PRO A 66 0.52 16.25 15.99
CA PRO A 66 -0.59 15.37 15.69
C PRO A 66 -1.91 16.17 15.86
N GLY A 67 -2.50 16.57 14.74
CA GLY A 67 -3.86 17.08 14.72
C GLY A 67 -4.88 15.97 15.02
N PRO A 68 -6.19 16.28 15.08
CA PRO A 68 -7.25 15.28 15.21
C PRO A 68 -7.20 14.20 14.13
N ASP A 69 -6.58 14.49 12.98
CA ASP A 69 -6.41 13.59 11.84
C ASP A 69 -5.29 12.54 12.08
N ALA A 70 -4.33 12.83 12.95
CA ALA A 70 -3.21 11.92 13.25
C ALA A 70 -3.69 10.63 13.94
N VAL A 71 -4.85 10.66 14.61
CA VAL A 71 -5.41 9.48 15.28
C VAL A 71 -6.18 8.57 14.30
N ALA A 72 -6.62 9.09 13.16
CA ALA A 72 -7.29 8.32 12.11
C ALA A 72 -6.29 7.44 11.33
N GLU A 73 -5.05 7.90 11.20
CA GLU A 73 -4.02 7.27 10.36
C GLU A 73 -3.39 6.02 11.00
N GLN A 74 -3.69 5.72 12.27
CA GLN A 74 -3.02 4.65 13.03
C GLN A 74 -3.54 3.23 12.69
N SER A 75 -4.72 3.03 12.10
CA SER A 75 -5.30 1.67 11.99
C SER A 75 -6.36 1.39 10.90
N HIS A 76 -6.51 2.19 9.83
CA HIS A 76 -7.43 1.77 8.75
C HIS A 76 -6.88 2.06 7.34
N PHE A 77 -6.56 0.99 6.62
CA PHE A 77 -6.20 1.03 5.19
C PHE A 77 -7.30 1.67 4.34
N ASP A 78 -8.56 1.46 4.71
CA ASP A 78 -9.73 2.08 4.06
C ASP A 78 -9.67 3.62 4.13
N LEU A 79 -9.01 4.19 5.14
CA LEU A 79 -8.85 5.64 5.24
C LEU A 79 -7.84 6.19 4.25
N LEU A 80 -6.82 5.42 3.85
CA LEU A 80 -5.87 5.82 2.81
C LEU A 80 -6.53 5.82 1.43
N ASP A 81 -7.35 4.81 1.15
CA ASP A 81 -8.14 4.77 -0.10
C ASP A 81 -9.19 5.89 -0.13
N ALA A 82 -9.91 6.11 0.97
CA ALA A 82 -10.85 7.23 1.09
C ALA A 82 -10.17 8.59 0.96
N TYR A 83 -8.98 8.76 1.57
CA TYR A 83 -8.15 9.96 1.40
C TYR A 83 -7.81 10.15 -0.07
N ASN A 84 -7.29 9.12 -0.74
CA ASN A 84 -6.86 9.21 -2.12
C ASN A 84 -8.02 9.47 -3.08
N GLU A 85 -9.20 8.94 -2.78
CA GLU A 85 -10.42 9.28 -3.52
C GLU A 85 -10.81 10.75 -3.33
N LEU A 86 -10.80 11.24 -2.09
CA LEU A 86 -11.11 12.64 -1.78
C LEU A 86 -10.08 13.58 -2.41
N ALA A 87 -8.79 13.26 -2.28
CA ALA A 87 -7.70 14.00 -2.89
C ALA A 87 -7.88 14.09 -4.40
N ARG A 88 -8.24 12.98 -5.07
CA ARG A 88 -8.56 12.97 -6.51
C ARG A 88 -9.72 13.92 -6.84
N ARG A 89 -10.82 13.88 -6.07
CA ARG A 89 -11.98 14.77 -6.27
C ARG A 89 -11.61 16.25 -6.11
N HIS A 90 -10.72 16.56 -5.18
CA HIS A 90 -10.27 17.92 -4.88
C HIS A 90 -8.97 18.34 -5.60
N ARG A 91 -8.47 17.53 -6.56
CA ARG A 91 -7.20 17.75 -7.28
C ARG A 91 -6.01 18.00 -6.35
N ARG A 92 -5.97 17.30 -5.22
CA ARG A 92 -4.86 17.26 -4.27
C ARG A 92 -3.96 16.06 -4.58
N VAL A 93 -2.75 16.10 -4.03
CA VAL A 93 -1.82 14.97 -4.11
C VAL A 93 -2.36 13.79 -3.32
N ARG A 94 -2.00 12.58 -3.77
CA ARG A 94 -2.27 11.35 -3.02
C ARG A 94 -1.48 11.34 -1.72
N PHE A 95 -1.91 10.54 -0.75
CA PHE A 95 -1.30 10.46 0.57
C PHE A 95 0.19 10.14 0.48
N GLU A 96 0.57 9.14 -0.33
CA GLU A 96 1.95 8.71 -0.54
C GLU A 96 2.85 9.75 -1.24
N HIS A 97 2.28 10.89 -1.65
CA HIS A 97 2.94 12.00 -2.33
C HIS A 97 2.87 13.33 -1.55
N ARG A 98 2.38 13.32 -0.31
CA ARG A 98 2.44 14.49 0.55
C ARG A 98 3.89 14.80 0.97
N GLU A 99 4.14 16.05 1.31
CA GLU A 99 5.47 16.53 1.73
C GLU A 99 5.94 15.94 3.08
N ASP A 100 5.00 15.55 3.93
CA ASP A 100 5.22 14.93 5.24
C ASP A 100 5.29 13.39 5.17
N VAL A 101 5.31 12.83 3.96
CA VAL A 101 5.47 11.41 3.70
C VAL A 101 6.76 11.15 2.94
N CYS A 102 7.66 10.39 3.54
CA CYS A 102 8.94 10.01 2.95
C CYS A 102 8.89 8.57 2.45
N LYS A 103 9.18 8.35 1.16
CA LYS A 103 9.42 7.01 0.60
C LYS A 103 10.84 6.57 0.95
N VAL A 104 10.98 5.44 1.64
CA VAL A 104 12.28 4.98 2.16
C VAL A 104 12.87 3.81 1.39
N ARG A 105 12.04 2.96 0.77
CA ARG A 105 12.51 1.81 0.01
C ARG A 105 11.50 1.44 -1.07
N THR A 106 11.97 0.84 -2.15
CA THR A 106 11.13 0.11 -3.09
C THR A 106 11.86 -1.14 -3.54
N PHE A 107 11.13 -2.25 -3.65
CA PHE A 107 11.62 -3.50 -4.22
C PHE A 107 10.50 -4.18 -5.00
N SER A 108 10.87 -5.04 -5.94
CA SER A 108 9.94 -5.88 -6.68
C SER A 108 10.15 -7.34 -6.29
N ILE A 109 9.08 -8.11 -6.26
CA ILE A 109 9.12 -9.56 -6.14
C ILE A 109 8.29 -10.18 -7.27
N HIS A 110 8.64 -11.39 -7.67
CA HIS A 110 7.82 -12.20 -8.56
C HIS A 110 6.95 -13.12 -7.72
N LEU A 111 5.64 -13.03 -7.90
CA LEU A 111 4.71 -14.03 -7.38
C LEU A 111 4.55 -15.14 -8.42
N GLU A 112 4.79 -16.35 -7.95
CA GLU A 112 4.48 -17.61 -8.61
C GLU A 112 3.46 -18.33 -7.71
N LEU A 113 2.37 -18.85 -8.29
CA LEU A 113 1.41 -19.69 -7.59
C LEU A 113 1.79 -21.17 -7.71
#